data_AF-A0A529ZW11-F1
#
_entry.id   AF-A0A529ZW11-F1
#
_cell.length_a   1.000
_cell.length_b   1.000
_cell.length_c   1.000
_cell.angle_alpha   90.00
_cell.angle_beta   90.00
_cell.angle_gamma   90.00
#
_symmetry.space_group_name_H-M   'P 1'
#
loop_
_entity.id
_entity.type
_entity.pdbx_description
1 polymer ?
#
loop_
_entity_poly.entity_id
_entity_poly.type
_entity_poly.pdbx_seq_one_letter_code
_entity_poly.pdbx_strand_id
1 'polypeptide(L)'
;AKGNYFSVAGRAPFSHLIYPVPEPGGLGVHLTLDLAGAARFGPDVEWTDTINFNYRVDPARGERFYAAIRKYWPDLPDGSLQAAYSGIRPKLSGPGDANSDFVIQDAATHGIDGLVNLFGIESPGLTASLAIAEYVMRIVAPKTG
;
A
#
# COMPACT_ATOMS: atom_id res chain seq x y z
N ALA A 1 1.59 4.00 8.28
CA ALA A 1 2.31 2.71 8.17
C ALA A 1 3.13 2.66 6.87
N LYS A 2 4.45 2.53 6.99
CA LYS A 2 5.38 2.37 5.86
C LYS A 2 5.36 0.92 5.37
N GLY A 3 5.49 0.75 4.07
CA GLY A 3 5.63 -0.54 3.42
C GLY A 3 6.82 -0.54 2.49
N ASN A 4 7.72 -1.49 2.68
CA ASN A 4 8.96 -1.64 1.92
C ASN A 4 8.79 -2.71 0.86
N TYR A 5 9.40 -2.47 -0.30
CA TYR A 5 9.40 -3.39 -1.43
C TYR A 5 10.82 -3.83 -1.76
N PHE A 6 10.93 -5.09 -2.15
CA PHE A 6 12.16 -5.70 -2.62
C PHE A 6 11.98 -6.19 -4.05
N SER A 7 13.09 -6.38 -4.76
CA SER A 7 13.11 -6.84 -6.14
C SER A 7 14.12 -7.97 -6.30
N VAL A 8 14.02 -8.69 -7.41
CA VAL A 8 15.05 -9.64 -7.84
C VAL A 8 15.61 -9.18 -9.18
N ALA A 9 16.89 -9.40 -9.42
CA ALA A 9 17.48 -9.16 -10.74
C ALA A 9 16.93 -10.17 -11.76
N GLY A 10 16.64 -9.69 -12.97
CA GLY A 10 16.09 -10.52 -14.03
C GLY A 10 14.59 -10.76 -13.90
N ARG A 11 14.11 -11.78 -14.61
CA ARG A 11 12.67 -12.07 -14.74
C ARG A 11 12.25 -13.14 -13.72
N ALA A 12 11.23 -12.85 -12.93
CA ALA A 12 10.60 -13.87 -12.09
C ALA A 12 9.81 -14.87 -12.95
N PRO A 13 9.62 -16.12 -12.49
CA PRO A 13 8.95 -17.18 -13.26
C PRO A 13 7.41 -17.01 -13.33
N PHE A 14 6.91 -15.79 -13.23
CA PHE A 14 5.47 -15.48 -13.13
C PHE A 14 5.05 -14.45 -14.17
N SER A 15 3.83 -14.64 -14.69
CA SER A 15 3.18 -13.73 -15.64
C SER A 15 1.97 -13.00 -15.05
N HIS A 16 1.62 -13.32 -13.80
CA HIS A 16 0.48 -12.76 -13.08
C HIS A 16 0.93 -12.29 -11.70
N LEU A 17 0.14 -11.39 -11.10
CA LEU A 17 0.33 -10.97 -9.72
C LEU A 17 -0.03 -12.14 -8.79
N ILE A 18 0.73 -12.32 -7.71
CA ILE A 18 0.49 -13.38 -6.72
C ILE A 18 0.16 -12.75 -5.37
N TYR A 19 -1.01 -13.09 -4.85
CA TYR A 19 -1.48 -12.64 -3.55
C TYR A 19 -1.73 -13.87 -2.67
N PRO A 20 -0.85 -14.20 -1.70
CA PRO A 20 -1.14 -15.26 -0.75
C PRO A 20 -2.38 -14.92 0.07
N VAL A 21 -3.08 -15.95 0.53
CA VAL A 21 -4.24 -15.78 1.41
C VAL A 21 -3.78 -15.06 2.70
N PRO A 22 -4.49 -14.02 3.15
CA PRO A 22 -4.16 -13.34 4.40
C PRO A 22 -4.21 -14.31 5.59
N GLU A 23 -3.10 -14.44 6.32
CA GLU A 23 -3.02 -15.16 7.59
C GLU A 23 -2.86 -14.14 8.74
N PRO A 24 -3.51 -14.33 9.90
CA PRO A 24 -3.29 -13.46 11.06
C PRO A 24 -1.80 -13.40 11.42
N GLY A 25 -1.21 -12.20 11.35
CA GLY A 25 0.22 -11.98 11.62
C GLY A 25 1.17 -12.33 10.46
N GLY A 26 0.67 -12.79 9.31
CA GLY A 26 1.47 -13.07 8.13
C GLY A 26 1.99 -11.79 7.46
N LEU A 27 3.21 -11.84 6.90
CA LEU A 27 3.89 -10.69 6.28
C LEU A 27 3.22 -10.21 4.98
N GLY A 28 2.15 -10.87 4.48
CA GLY A 28 1.33 -10.38 3.37
C GLY A 28 2.09 -10.02 2.10
N VAL A 29 3.21 -10.72 1.83
CA VAL A 29 4.15 -10.38 0.74
C VAL A 29 3.59 -10.85 -0.59
N HIS A 30 2.96 -9.92 -1.31
CA HIS A 30 2.51 -10.16 -2.68
C HIS A 30 3.67 -10.04 -3.67
N LEU A 31 3.53 -10.69 -4.83
CA LEU A 31 4.34 -10.42 -6.01
C LEU A 31 3.53 -9.54 -6.95
N THR A 32 4.09 -8.39 -7.32
CA THR A 32 3.61 -7.57 -8.41
C THR A 32 4.63 -7.52 -9.54
N LEU A 33 4.15 -7.19 -10.74
CA LEU A 33 4.97 -6.98 -11.92
C LEU A 33 4.82 -5.53 -12.35
N ASP A 34 5.93 -4.86 -12.64
CA ASP A 34 5.86 -3.59 -13.35
C ASP A 34 5.51 -3.80 -14.83
N LEU A 35 5.33 -2.71 -15.58
CA LEU A 35 4.97 -2.77 -17.00
C LEU A 35 6.07 -3.39 -17.88
N ALA A 36 7.31 -3.46 -17.41
CA ALA A 36 8.42 -4.15 -18.07
C ALA A 36 8.53 -5.63 -17.64
N GLY A 37 7.66 -6.10 -16.74
CA GLY A 37 7.66 -7.46 -16.23
C GLY A 37 8.68 -7.73 -15.13
N ALA A 38 9.30 -6.71 -14.55
CA ALA A 38 10.20 -6.88 -13.41
C ALA A 38 9.38 -7.11 -12.13
N ALA A 39 9.81 -8.08 -11.32
CA ALA A 39 9.11 -8.45 -10.10
C ALA A 39 9.41 -7.48 -8.95
N ARG A 40 8.37 -7.24 -8.16
CA ARG A 40 8.42 -6.53 -6.88
C ARG A 40 7.70 -7.36 -5.83
N PHE A 41 8.32 -7.48 -4.67
CA PHE A 41 7.81 -8.21 -3.53
C PHE A 41 7.41 -7.24 -2.43
N GLY A 42 6.23 -7.46 -1.86
CA GLY A 42 5.76 -6.73 -0.70
C GLY A 42 4.37 -6.12 -0.91
N PRO A 43 4.07 -5.01 -0.23
CA PRO A 43 4.91 -4.41 0.80
C PRO A 43 4.87 -5.22 2.11
N ASP A 44 5.89 -5.05 2.94
CA ASP A 44 5.76 -5.35 4.36
C ASP A 44 4.95 -4.27 5.11
N VAL A 45 4.88 -4.41 6.44
CA VAL A 45 4.37 -3.36 7.33
C VAL A 45 5.48 -2.93 8.30
N GLU A 46 5.61 -1.61 8.43
CA GLU A 46 6.47 -0.90 9.37
C GLU A 46 5.68 0.28 9.94
N TRP A 47 5.35 0.22 11.23
CA TRP A 47 4.76 1.36 11.92
C TRP A 47 5.84 2.37 12.28
N THR A 48 5.52 3.65 12.12
CA THR A 48 6.44 4.75 12.41
C THR A 48 5.66 5.88 13.05
N ASP A 49 6.24 6.43 14.11
CA ASP A 49 5.65 7.51 14.91
C ASP A 49 6.10 8.89 14.43
N THR A 50 6.98 8.93 13.43
CA THR A 50 7.52 10.18 12.88
C THR A 50 7.09 10.36 11.43
N ILE A 51 6.46 11.49 11.14
CA ILE A 51 6.21 11.97 9.77
C ILE A 51 7.51 12.55 9.20
N ASN A 52 8.63 11.84 9.34
CA ASN A 52 9.91 12.27 8.79
C ASN A 52 10.04 11.94 7.29
N PHE A 53 8.99 11.38 6.67
CA PHE A 53 8.92 10.97 5.27
C PHE A 53 10.18 10.22 4.81
N ASN A 54 10.78 9.41 5.69
CA ASN A 54 11.96 8.64 5.33
C ASN A 54 11.57 7.42 4.49
N TYR A 55 11.72 7.56 3.18
CA TYR A 55 11.44 6.50 2.20
C TYR A 55 12.61 5.54 1.94
N ARG A 56 13.75 5.67 2.67
CA ARG A 56 14.87 4.73 2.51
C ARG A 56 14.44 3.33 2.92
N VAL A 57 14.70 2.35 2.07
CA VAL A 57 14.48 0.93 2.39
C VAL A 57 15.75 0.40 3.04
N ASP A 58 15.61 -0.16 4.24
CA ASP A 58 16.69 -0.90 4.89
C ASP A 58 16.83 -2.28 4.23
N PRO A 59 17.97 -2.59 3.57
CA PRO A 59 18.18 -3.88 2.92
C PRO A 59 18.04 -5.08 3.87
N ALA A 60 18.36 -4.92 5.16
CA ALA A 60 18.27 -6.02 6.13
C ALA A 60 16.83 -6.51 6.35
N ARG A 61 15.82 -5.69 6.01
CA ARG A 61 14.41 -6.12 6.03
C ARG A 61 14.07 -7.15 4.97
N GLY A 62 14.93 -7.33 3.95
CA GLY A 62 14.75 -8.34 2.92
C GLY A 62 14.78 -9.77 3.48
N GLU A 63 15.50 -9.99 4.59
CA GLU A 63 15.66 -11.32 5.19
C GLU A 63 14.32 -11.98 5.56
N ARG A 64 13.37 -11.20 6.08
CA ARG A 64 12.02 -11.72 6.43
C ARG A 64 11.13 -12.02 5.23
N PHE A 65 11.49 -11.58 4.02
CA PHE A 65 10.70 -11.83 2.82
C PHE A 65 10.95 -13.23 2.25
N TYR A 66 12.15 -13.80 2.40
CA TYR A 66 12.50 -15.09 1.79
C TYR A 66 11.52 -16.20 2.20
N ALA A 67 11.24 -16.36 3.50
CA ALA A 67 10.34 -17.39 3.98
C ALA A 67 8.91 -17.22 3.44
N ALA A 68 8.44 -15.98 3.32
CA ALA A 68 7.10 -15.70 2.79
C ALA A 68 7.02 -15.93 1.28
N ILE A 69 8.02 -15.48 0.51
CA ILE A 69 8.07 -15.66 -0.94
C ILE A 69 8.21 -17.14 -1.30
N ARG A 70 9.03 -17.90 -0.56
CA ARG A 70 9.25 -19.33 -0.80
C ARG A 70 8.01 -20.20 -0.65
N LYS A 71 6.93 -19.70 -0.02
CA LYS A 71 5.63 -20.38 -0.03
C LYS A 71 5.06 -20.53 -1.45
N TYR A 72 5.36 -19.61 -2.37
CA TYR A 72 4.90 -19.66 -3.77
C TYR A 72 6.03 -19.66 -4.81
N TRP A 73 7.27 -19.38 -4.41
CA TRP A 73 8.47 -19.51 -5.24
C TRP A 73 9.62 -20.18 -4.45
N PRO A 74 9.57 -21.52 -4.27
CA PRO A 74 10.54 -22.26 -3.44
C PRO A 74 11.99 -22.07 -3.89
N ASP A 75 12.21 -21.93 -5.19
CA ASP A 75 13.54 -21.81 -5.82
C ASP A 75 14.12 -20.39 -5.79
N LEU A 76 13.53 -19.45 -5.05
CA LEU A 76 14.08 -18.09 -4.86
C LEU A 76 15.53 -18.20 -4.31
N PRO A 77 16.56 -17.72 -5.03
CA PRO A 77 17.94 -17.85 -4.58
C PRO A 77 18.24 -17.01 -3.34
N ASP A 78 19.09 -17.51 -2.44
CA ASP A 78 19.58 -16.73 -1.30
C ASP A 78 20.31 -15.46 -1.75
N GLY A 79 20.16 -14.37 -0.99
CA GLY A 79 20.83 -13.09 -1.27
C GLY A 79 20.37 -12.38 -2.56
N SER A 80 19.33 -12.88 -3.24
CA SER A 80 18.86 -12.32 -4.51
C SER A 80 17.93 -11.10 -4.37
N LEU A 81 17.40 -10.86 -3.17
CA LEU A 81 16.52 -9.71 -2.91
C LEU A 81 17.31 -8.41 -2.79
N GLN A 82 16.92 -7.42 -3.58
CA GLN A 82 17.49 -6.08 -3.59
C GLN A 82 16.45 -5.08 -3.09
N ALA A 83 16.86 -4.18 -2.19
CA ALA A 83 16.02 -3.07 -1.74
C ALA A 83 15.55 -2.26 -2.95
N ALA A 84 14.24 -2.06 -3.08
CA ALA A 84 13.65 -1.33 -4.18
C ALA A 84 13.17 0.06 -3.71
N TYR A 85 11.90 0.17 -3.31
CA TYR A 85 11.31 1.42 -2.85
C TYR A 85 10.41 1.19 -1.65
N SER A 86 9.94 2.27 -1.04
CA SER A 86 8.91 2.20 -0.01
C SER A 86 7.79 3.20 -0.27
N GLY A 87 6.64 2.96 0.34
CA GLY A 87 5.52 3.90 0.38
C GLY A 87 4.96 4.00 1.80
N ILE A 88 4.35 5.14 2.14
CA ILE A 88 3.73 5.35 3.45
C ILE A 88 2.22 5.51 3.27
N ARG A 89 1.45 4.64 3.93
CA ARG A 89 -0.02 4.70 3.91
C ARG A 89 -0.53 5.71 4.96
N PRO A 90 -1.47 6.60 4.58
CA PRO A 90 -2.11 7.53 5.51
C PRO A 90 -3.17 6.81 6.36
N LYS A 91 -2.73 6.03 7.34
CA LYS A 91 -3.61 5.22 8.20
C LYS A 91 -4.41 6.09 9.17
N LEU A 92 -5.68 5.73 9.41
CA LEU A 92 -6.53 6.33 10.46
C LEU A 92 -6.62 5.48 11.72
N SER A 93 -6.22 4.21 11.66
CA SER A 93 -6.14 3.30 12.79
C SER A 93 -4.70 2.88 13.08
N GLY A 94 -4.44 2.51 14.33
CA GLY A 94 -3.11 2.17 14.83
C GLY A 94 -2.75 0.70 14.68
N PRO A 95 -1.53 0.31 15.12
CA PRO A 95 -1.14 -1.08 15.21
C PRO A 95 -2.08 -1.87 16.13
N GLY A 96 -2.66 -2.95 15.62
CA GLY A 96 -3.57 -3.84 16.39
C GLY A 96 -5.05 -3.46 16.29
N ASP A 97 -5.37 -2.28 15.78
CA ASP A 97 -6.74 -1.86 15.52
C ASP A 97 -7.28 -2.48 14.22
N ALA A 98 -8.61 -2.52 14.09
CA ALA A 98 -9.24 -2.81 12.81
C ALA A 98 -8.86 -1.76 11.76
N ASN A 99 -8.80 -2.15 10.49
CA ASN A 99 -8.61 -1.17 9.41
C ASN A 99 -9.82 -0.23 9.35
N SER A 100 -9.56 1.08 9.29
CA SER A 100 -10.59 2.09 9.03
C SER A 100 -10.93 2.19 7.54
N ASP A 101 -12.15 2.60 7.23
CA ASP A 101 -12.56 2.98 5.88
C ASP A 101 -12.00 4.36 5.48
N PHE A 102 -12.13 4.72 4.20
CA PHE A 102 -11.89 6.08 3.73
C PHE A 102 -12.84 7.06 4.43
N VAL A 103 -12.31 8.23 4.79
CA VAL A 103 -13.10 9.29 5.42
C VAL A 103 -13.11 10.49 4.49
N ILE A 104 -14.27 10.75 3.88
CA ILE A 104 -14.53 11.94 3.07
C ILE A 104 -15.54 12.78 3.81
N GLN A 105 -15.12 13.96 4.28
CA GLN A 105 -15.96 14.87 5.08
C GLN A 105 -16.23 16.16 4.33
N ASP A 106 -17.42 16.69 4.52
CA ASP A 106 -17.89 17.95 3.94
C ASP A 106 -18.51 18.86 5.02
N ALA A 107 -19.09 19.98 4.57
CA ALA A 107 -19.76 20.95 5.43
C ALA A 107 -20.87 20.32 6.30
N ALA A 108 -21.54 19.26 5.86
CA ALA A 108 -22.55 18.58 6.68
C ALA A 108 -21.92 17.82 7.87
N THR A 109 -20.64 17.46 7.77
CA THR A 109 -19.90 16.78 8.84
C THR A 109 -19.18 17.78 9.76
N HIS A 110 -18.48 18.77 9.21
CA HIS A 110 -17.61 19.67 9.97
C HIS A 110 -18.07 21.14 10.03
N GLY A 111 -19.12 21.52 9.29
CA GLY A 111 -19.70 22.88 9.35
C GLY A 111 -18.90 23.98 8.63
N ILE A 112 -18.00 23.62 7.69
CA ILE A 112 -17.17 24.59 6.96
C ILE A 112 -17.51 24.50 5.47
N ASP A 113 -18.15 25.53 4.94
CA ASP A 113 -18.52 25.59 3.53
C ASP A 113 -17.29 25.68 2.62
N GLY A 114 -17.33 24.96 1.49
CA GLY A 114 -16.26 24.96 0.49
C GLY A 114 -15.02 24.13 0.85
N LEU A 115 -14.98 23.49 2.02
CA LEU A 115 -13.93 22.54 2.40
C LEU A 115 -14.42 21.09 2.28
N VAL A 116 -13.60 20.23 1.67
CA VAL A 116 -13.79 18.78 1.68
C VAL A 116 -12.48 18.13 2.13
N ASN A 117 -12.53 17.33 3.18
CA ASN A 117 -11.37 16.59 3.68
C ASN A 117 -11.38 15.15 3.16
N LEU A 118 -10.21 14.67 2.72
CA LEU A 118 -9.99 13.28 2.33
C LEU A 118 -8.94 12.68 3.24
N PHE A 119 -9.37 11.86 4.19
CA PHE A 119 -8.52 11.19 5.15
C PHE A 119 -8.53 9.69 4.91
N GLY A 120 -7.43 9.01 5.26
CA GLY A 120 -7.41 7.55 5.20
C GLY A 120 -7.35 6.97 3.80
N ILE A 121 -7.07 7.77 2.75
CA ILE A 121 -7.04 7.30 1.35
C ILE A 121 -5.80 6.43 1.10
N GLU A 122 -5.78 5.25 1.71
CA GLU A 122 -4.81 4.19 1.48
C GLU A 122 -5.29 3.24 0.35
N SER A 123 -4.80 2.00 0.28
CA SER A 123 -5.32 1.04 -0.71
C SER A 123 -6.79 0.72 -0.45
N PRO A 124 -7.67 0.69 -1.47
CA PRO A 124 -7.39 0.75 -2.92
C PRO A 124 -7.60 2.15 -3.55
N GLY A 125 -7.06 3.21 -2.96
CA GLY A 125 -7.32 4.61 -3.33
C GLY A 125 -6.91 5.00 -4.75
N LEU A 126 -5.84 4.41 -5.29
CA LEU A 126 -5.49 4.61 -6.70
C LEU A 126 -6.58 4.03 -7.63
N THR A 127 -7.02 2.80 -7.36
CA THR A 127 -8.10 2.14 -8.11
C THR A 127 -9.42 2.89 -7.98
N ALA A 128 -9.71 3.43 -6.80
CA ALA A 128 -10.94 4.18 -6.52
C ALA A 128 -10.86 5.68 -6.89
N SER A 129 -9.72 6.16 -7.40
CA SER A 129 -9.45 7.60 -7.53
C SER A 129 -10.50 8.38 -8.33
N LEU A 130 -10.97 7.82 -9.45
CA LEU A 130 -12.00 8.46 -10.26
C LEU A 130 -13.37 8.50 -9.55
N ALA A 131 -13.76 7.43 -8.87
CA ALA A 131 -15.00 7.38 -8.10
C ALA A 131 -14.96 8.34 -6.90
N ILE A 132 -13.79 8.47 -6.25
CA ILE A 132 -13.57 9.46 -5.18
C ILE A 132 -13.74 10.87 -5.76
N ALA A 133 -13.13 11.17 -6.92
CA ALA A 133 -13.27 12.47 -7.57
C ALA A 133 -14.74 12.77 -7.92
N GLU A 134 -15.47 11.82 -8.50
CA GLU A 134 -16.91 11.97 -8.79
C GLU A 134 -17.73 12.22 -7.52
N TYR A 135 -17.43 11.52 -6.42
CA TYR A 135 -18.09 11.73 -5.15
C TYR A 135 -17.83 13.13 -4.60
N VAL A 136 -16.58 13.59 -4.61
CA VAL A 136 -16.20 14.95 -4.21
C VAL A 136 -16.87 15.99 -5.11
N MET A 137 -16.92 15.77 -6.42
CA MET A 137 -17.59 16.67 -7.37
C MET A 137 -19.08 16.85 -7.06
N ARG A 138 -19.79 15.79 -6.65
CA ARG A 138 -21.20 15.89 -6.23
C ARG A 138 -21.40 16.73 -4.97
N ILE A 139 -20.39 16.77 -4.09
CA ILE A 139 -20.42 17.58 -2.86
C ILE A 139 -20.18 19.06 -3.19
N VAL A 140 -19.19 19.35 -4.03
CA VAL A 140 -18.77 20.74 -4.32
C VAL A 140 -19.58 21.40 -5.43
N ALA A 141 -20.29 20.62 -6.26
CA ALA A 141 -21.10 21.15 -7.34
C ALA A 141 -22.12 22.16 -6.78
N PRO A 142 -22.30 23.33 -7.44
CA PRO A 142 -23.36 24.24 -7.07
C PRO A 142 -24.69 23.50 -7.12
N LYS A 143 -25.51 23.62 -6.06
CA LYS A 143 -26.91 23.20 -6.13
C LYS A 143 -27.55 24.07 -7.21
N THR A 144 -27.80 23.53 -8.39
CA THR A 144 -28.58 24.21 -9.43
C THR A 144 -29.96 24.47 -8.84
N GLY A 145 -30.24 25.75 -8.58
CA GLY A 145 -31.56 26.24 -8.19
C GLY A 145 -32.53 26.31 -9.36
#